data_AF-A0A964RL29-F1
#
_entry.id   AF-A0A964RL29-F1
#
_cell.length_a   1.000
_cell.length_b   1.000
_cell.length_c   1.000
_cell.angle_alpha   90.00
_cell.angle_beta   90.00
_cell.angle_gamma   90.00
#
_symmetry.space_group_name_H-M   'P 1'
#
loop_
_entity.id
_entity.type
_entity.pdbx_description
1 polymer ?
#
loop_
_entity_poly.entity_id
_entity_poly.type
_entity_poly.pdbx_seq_one_letter_code
_entity_poly.pdbx_strand_id
1 'polypeptide(L)'
;MKEYKIEDVDLKIAKSLKREICEKYKIVPIGEDANSIIVLSIEDSQEANDYLKFIYNKNVSVVKIEESNYEHLKNIIFGEENRDLQDVIIFNAIDKKASDIHFEPQGNCIYVRYRINGSLVVVHKIDFNEYTSLVSRIKIKANMDITEKRRPQDGKIIVDYNDLKYDLRISSIPVVYGELLDF
;
A
#
# COMPACT_ATOMS: atom_id res chain seq x y z
N MET A 1 0.58 21.72 9.14
CA MET A 1 -0.51 20.74 8.96
C MET A 1 -0.05 19.37 9.41
N LYS A 2 -0.97 18.45 9.76
CA LYS A 2 -0.63 17.13 10.29
C LYS A 2 -0.33 16.19 9.11
N GLU A 3 0.86 15.59 9.10
CA GLU A 3 1.24 14.57 8.12
C GLU A 3 0.67 13.22 8.56
N TYR A 4 -0.09 12.57 7.68
CA TYR A 4 -0.72 11.27 7.93
C TYR A 4 0.00 10.18 7.17
N LYS A 5 0.28 9.06 7.85
CA LYS A 5 0.97 7.92 7.27
C LYS A 5 -0.03 6.85 6.88
N ILE A 6 0.38 5.97 5.96
CA ILE A 6 -0.45 4.82 5.54
C ILE A 6 -0.77 3.86 6.70
N GLU A 7 0.09 3.84 7.72
CA GLU A 7 -0.11 3.04 8.95
C GLU A 7 -1.43 3.40 9.64
N ASP A 8 -1.79 4.69 9.62
CA ASP A 8 -2.98 5.26 10.26
C ASP A 8 -4.28 4.99 9.48
N VAL A 9 -4.19 4.38 8.29
CA VAL A 9 -5.33 4.19 7.38
C VAL A 9 -5.91 2.79 7.52
N ASP A 10 -7.21 2.69 7.77
CA ASP A 10 -7.97 1.46 7.56
C ASP A 10 -8.22 1.26 6.06
N LEU A 11 -7.53 0.29 5.48
CA LEU A 11 -7.63 -0.02 4.05
C LEU A 11 -9.04 -0.44 3.62
N LYS A 12 -9.82 -1.09 4.50
CA LYS A 12 -11.18 -1.53 4.14
C LYS A 12 -12.09 -0.32 3.92
N ILE A 13 -11.95 0.68 4.79
CA ILE A 13 -12.70 1.93 4.71
C ILE A 13 -12.17 2.79 3.57
N ALA A 14 -10.85 2.88 3.40
CA ALA A 14 -10.26 3.62 2.29
C ALA A 14 -10.72 3.07 0.93
N LYS A 15 -10.70 1.75 0.76
CA LYS A 15 -11.10 1.07 -0.48
C LYS A 15 -12.62 0.90 -0.63
N SER A 16 -13.45 1.26 0.37
CA SER A 16 -14.91 1.26 0.20
C SER A 16 -15.40 2.40 -0.69
N LEU A 17 -14.58 3.45 -0.85
CA LEU A 17 -14.82 4.51 -1.81
C LEU A 17 -13.99 4.29 -3.07
N LYS A 18 -14.60 4.50 -4.25
CA LYS A 18 -13.87 4.37 -5.51
C LYS A 18 -12.88 5.50 -5.70
N ARG A 19 -11.77 5.22 -6.38
CA ARG A 19 -10.71 6.19 -6.68
C ARG A 19 -11.24 7.46 -7.34
N GLU A 20 -12.16 7.34 -8.30
CA GLU A 20 -12.70 8.49 -9.05
C GLU A 20 -13.46 9.45 -8.14
N ILE A 21 -14.12 8.92 -7.11
CA ILE A 21 -14.82 9.73 -6.12
C ILE A 21 -13.82 10.44 -5.20
N CYS A 22 -12.81 9.70 -4.73
CA CYS A 22 -11.71 10.27 -3.95
C CYS A 22 -11.07 11.44 -4.70
N GLU A 23 -10.77 11.25 -5.99
CA GLU A 23 -10.18 12.27 -6.86
C GLU A 23 -11.11 13.45 -7.12
N LYS A 24 -12.40 13.19 -7.39
CA LYS A 24 -13.40 14.23 -7.63
C LYS A 24 -13.48 15.20 -6.46
N TYR A 25 -13.54 14.67 -5.24
CA TYR A 25 -13.75 15.47 -4.03
C TYR A 25 -12.46 15.74 -3.25
N LYS A 26 -11.30 15.26 -3.72
CA LYS A 26 -10.01 15.35 -3.03
C LYS A 26 -10.10 14.86 -1.58
N ILE A 27 -10.67 13.67 -1.41
CA ILE A 27 -10.90 13.02 -0.11
C ILE A 27 -10.32 11.60 -0.06
N VAL A 28 -9.90 11.16 1.11
CA VAL A 28 -9.61 9.75 1.40
C VAL A 28 -10.21 9.40 2.77
N PRO A 29 -11.19 8.48 2.86
CA PRO A 29 -11.67 8.01 4.15
C PRO A 29 -10.62 7.10 4.79
N ILE A 30 -10.31 7.33 6.07
CA ILE A 30 -9.20 6.65 6.75
C ILE A 30 -9.64 5.77 7.92
N GLY A 31 -10.85 5.96 8.41
CA GLY A 31 -11.35 5.30 9.59
C GLY A 31 -12.76 5.73 9.91
N GLU A 32 -13.40 5.03 10.83
CA GLU A 32 -14.70 5.40 11.36
C GLU A 32 -14.73 5.21 12.86
N ASP A 33 -15.56 6.02 13.52
CA ASP A 33 -16.01 5.78 14.88
C ASP A 33 -17.50 5.38 14.89
N ALA A 34 -18.09 5.31 16.08
CA ALA A 34 -19.48 4.93 16.27
C ALA A 34 -20.47 5.82 15.47
N ASN A 35 -20.18 7.11 15.34
CA ASN A 35 -21.11 8.11 14.78
C ASN A 35 -20.57 8.86 13.56
N SER A 36 -19.28 8.73 13.25
CA SER A 36 -18.61 9.53 12.23
C SER A 36 -17.65 8.73 11.35
N ILE A 37 -17.57 9.10 10.08
CA ILE A 37 -16.48 8.71 9.18
C ILE A 37 -15.38 9.78 9.28
N ILE A 38 -14.13 9.35 9.45
CA ILE A 38 -12.96 10.22 9.48
C ILE A 38 -12.36 10.26 8.08
N VAL A 39 -12.23 11.46 7.54
CA VAL A 39 -11.81 11.67 6.15
C VAL A 39 -10.67 12.68 6.09
N LEU A 40 -9.60 12.32 5.40
CA LEU A 40 -8.55 13.26 5.05
C LEU A 40 -8.98 14.03 3.79
N SER A 41 -8.80 15.34 3.79
CA SER A 41 -9.07 16.16 2.61
C SER A 41 -8.13 17.36 2.52
N ILE A 42 -7.97 17.88 1.30
CA ILE A 42 -7.26 19.13 1.05
C ILE A 42 -8.11 20.32 1.50
N GLU A 43 -9.43 20.23 1.33
CA GLU A 43 -10.38 21.31 1.63
C GLU A 43 -11.65 20.78 2.30
N ASP A 44 -12.37 21.65 2.99
CA ASP A 44 -13.64 21.27 3.61
C ASP A 44 -14.80 21.66 2.69
N SER A 45 -15.29 20.68 1.92
CA SER A 45 -16.34 20.87 0.92
C SER A 45 -17.69 20.35 1.43
N GLN A 46 -18.70 21.21 1.42
CA GLN A 46 -20.06 20.86 1.81
C GLN A 46 -20.65 19.76 0.91
N GLU A 47 -20.40 19.82 -0.40
CA GLU A 47 -20.86 18.79 -1.35
C GLU A 47 -20.27 17.41 -1.03
N ALA A 48 -18.95 17.37 -0.74
CA ALA A 48 -18.27 16.13 -0.35
C ALA A 48 -18.83 15.57 0.96
N ASN A 49 -19.05 16.45 1.95
CA ASN A 49 -19.61 16.07 3.25
C ASN A 49 -21.02 15.50 3.12
N ASP A 50 -21.90 16.12 2.33
CA ASP A 50 -23.27 15.64 2.14
C ASP A 50 -23.31 14.30 1.39
N TYR A 51 -22.44 14.14 0.39
CA TYR A 51 -22.26 12.87 -0.32
C TYR A 51 -21.79 11.75 0.62
N LEU A 52 -20.77 12.01 1.44
CA LEU A 52 -20.22 11.03 2.39
C LEU A 52 -21.23 10.67 3.49
N LYS A 53 -21.97 11.66 4.01
CA LYS A 53 -23.06 11.41 4.97
C LYS A 53 -24.10 10.47 4.40
N PHE A 54 -24.47 10.67 3.14
CA PHE A 54 -25.43 9.80 2.46
C PHE A 54 -24.93 8.37 2.30
N ILE A 55 -23.67 8.18 1.90
CA ILE A 55 -23.09 6.84 1.68
C ILE A 55 -22.88 6.07 2.98
N TYR A 56 -22.29 6.73 3.98
CA TYR A 56 -21.88 6.06 5.22
C TYR A 56 -22.97 6.09 6.30
N ASN A 57 -24.04 6.86 6.11
CA ASN A 57 -25.08 7.10 7.11
C ASN A 57 -24.50 7.52 8.47
N LYS A 58 -23.44 8.34 8.43
CA LYS A 58 -22.66 8.81 9.57
C LYS A 58 -22.31 10.29 9.39
N ASN A 59 -21.96 10.97 10.48
CA ASN A 59 -21.38 12.30 10.38
C ASN A 59 -19.99 12.25 9.72
N VAL A 60 -19.51 13.36 9.19
CA VAL A 60 -18.18 13.41 8.54
C VAL A 60 -17.27 14.27 9.40
N SER A 61 -16.14 13.70 9.81
CA SER A 61 -15.06 14.41 10.48
C SER A 61 -13.93 14.63 9.49
N VAL A 62 -13.78 15.88 9.04
CA VAL A 62 -12.76 16.25 8.05
C VAL A 62 -11.46 16.63 8.76
N VAL A 63 -10.37 16.00 8.35
CA VAL A 63 -9.02 16.35 8.76
C VAL A 63 -8.27 16.92 7.58
N LYS A 64 -7.88 18.20 7.68
CA LYS A 64 -7.18 18.90 6.60
C LYS A 64 -5.71 18.44 6.50
N ILE A 65 -5.30 18.06 5.30
CA ILE A 65 -3.94 17.62 4.95
C ILE A 65 -3.40 18.38 3.74
N GLU A 66 -2.08 18.35 3.56
CA GLU A 66 -1.42 18.97 2.40
C GLU A 66 -1.72 18.16 1.13
N GLU A 67 -1.75 18.82 -0.03
CA GLU A 67 -1.99 18.18 -1.33
C GLU A 67 -0.97 17.07 -1.63
N SER A 68 0.30 17.28 -1.27
CA SER A 68 1.35 16.28 -1.42
C SER A 68 1.08 15.00 -0.62
N ASN A 69 0.58 15.12 0.61
CA ASN A 69 0.22 13.98 1.45
C ASN A 69 -1.03 13.28 0.89
N TYR A 70 -1.99 14.03 0.36
CA TYR A 70 -3.19 13.48 -0.27
C TYR A 70 -2.83 12.64 -1.49
N GLU A 71 -2.06 13.19 -2.43
CA GLU A 71 -1.68 12.48 -3.66
C GLU A 71 -0.84 11.24 -3.33
N HIS A 72 0.06 11.34 -2.33
CA HIS A 72 0.84 10.19 -1.87
C HIS A 72 -0.03 9.06 -1.34
N LEU A 73 -0.95 9.33 -0.39
CA LEU A 73 -1.83 8.32 0.19
C LEU A 73 -2.78 7.73 -0.85
N LYS A 74 -3.34 8.57 -1.72
CA LYS A 74 -4.23 8.13 -2.80
C LYS A 74 -3.51 7.12 -3.72
N ASN A 75 -2.31 7.44 -4.17
CA ASN A 75 -1.54 6.56 -5.06
C ASN A 75 -1.11 5.27 -4.35
N ILE A 76 -0.86 5.32 -3.04
CA ILE A 76 -0.61 4.11 -2.25
C ILE A 76 -1.87 3.24 -2.15
N ILE A 77 -3.02 3.81 -1.82
CA ILE A 77 -4.25 3.05 -1.53
C ILE A 77 -4.87 2.45 -2.80
N PHE A 78 -4.87 3.23 -3.88
CA PHE A 78 -5.55 2.88 -5.13
C PHE A 78 -4.58 2.49 -6.26
N GLY A 79 -3.29 2.39 -5.97
CA GLY A 79 -2.24 2.14 -6.95
C GLY A 79 -1.96 3.34 -7.86
N GLU A 80 -1.08 3.16 -8.85
CA GLU A 80 -0.98 4.07 -9.99
C GLU A 80 -1.64 3.43 -11.21
N GLU A 81 -2.31 4.23 -12.05
CA GLU A 81 -2.98 3.69 -13.23
C GLU A 81 -1.99 2.94 -14.13
N ASN A 82 -2.36 1.71 -14.53
CA ASN A 82 -1.63 0.87 -15.47
C ASN A 82 -0.21 0.42 -15.03
N ARG A 83 0.12 0.46 -13.73
CA ARG A 83 1.38 -0.13 -13.22
C ARG A 83 1.13 -1.27 -12.23
N ASP A 84 1.88 -2.36 -12.37
CA ASP A 84 1.83 -3.45 -11.38
C ASP A 84 2.42 -2.95 -10.05
N LEU A 85 1.67 -3.12 -8.97
CA LEU A 85 2.08 -2.72 -7.63
C LEU A 85 3.48 -3.26 -7.26
N GLN A 86 3.83 -4.47 -7.69
CA GLN A 86 5.15 -5.05 -7.42
C GLN A 86 6.28 -4.19 -8.03
N ASP A 87 6.09 -3.70 -9.26
CA ASP A 87 7.08 -2.91 -9.97
C ASP A 87 7.14 -1.49 -9.38
N VAL A 88 5.98 -0.92 -8.99
CA VAL A 88 5.92 0.35 -8.25
C VAL A 88 6.75 0.29 -6.96
N ILE A 89 6.59 -0.76 -6.16
CA ILE A 89 7.33 -0.95 -4.91
C ILE A 89 8.82 -1.11 -5.20
N ILE A 90 9.21 -2.02 -6.10
CA ILE A 90 10.62 -2.29 -6.42
C ILE A 90 11.32 -1.03 -6.94
N PHE A 91 10.72 -0.32 -7.90
CA PHE A 91 11.33 0.88 -8.48
C PHE A 91 11.42 2.02 -7.48
N ASN A 92 10.40 2.21 -6.63
CA ASN A 92 10.47 3.18 -5.57
C ASN A 92 11.58 2.85 -4.54
N ALA A 93 11.77 1.57 -4.22
CA ALA A 93 12.87 1.14 -3.35
C ALA A 93 14.24 1.48 -3.97
N ILE A 94 14.41 1.27 -5.29
CA ILE A 94 15.62 1.62 -6.04
C ILE A 94 15.85 3.14 -6.00
N ASP A 95 14.84 3.95 -6.30
CA ASP A 95 14.91 5.42 -6.23
C ASP A 95 15.30 5.93 -4.85
N LYS A 96 14.76 5.28 -3.80
CA LYS A 96 15.07 5.57 -2.40
C LYS A 96 16.40 4.99 -1.92
N LYS A 97 17.11 4.24 -2.78
CA LYS A 97 18.36 3.53 -2.45
C LYS A 97 18.20 2.63 -1.21
N ALA A 98 17.06 1.94 -1.12
CA ALA A 98 16.82 0.97 -0.07
C ALA A 98 17.76 -0.24 -0.23
N SER A 99 18.26 -0.77 0.88
CA SER A 99 19.09 -1.99 0.86
C SER A 99 18.26 -3.27 0.84
N ASP A 100 17.06 -3.23 1.41
CA ASP A 100 16.17 -4.37 1.53
C ASP A 100 14.70 -3.91 1.39
N ILE A 101 13.86 -4.78 0.83
CA ILE A 101 12.40 -4.61 0.84
C ILE A 101 11.79 -5.76 1.62
N HIS A 102 11.03 -5.43 2.67
CA HIS A 102 10.37 -6.40 3.52
C HIS A 102 8.86 -6.33 3.33
N PHE A 103 8.23 -7.45 2.99
CA PHE A 103 6.78 -7.62 3.02
C PHE A 103 6.42 -8.47 4.23
N GLU A 104 5.78 -7.83 5.20
CA GLU A 104 5.55 -8.39 6.52
C GLU A 104 4.05 -8.55 6.80
N PRO A 105 3.53 -9.79 6.71
CA PRO A 105 2.16 -10.06 7.09
C PRO A 105 1.92 -9.84 8.58
N GLN A 106 0.93 -9.01 8.90
CA GLN A 106 0.50 -8.72 10.26
C GLN A 106 -1.02 -8.79 10.36
N GLY A 107 -1.53 -9.95 10.79
CA GLY A 107 -2.96 -10.20 10.87
C GLY A 107 -3.62 -10.17 9.48
N ASN A 108 -4.43 -9.14 9.23
CA ASN A 108 -5.23 -9.02 8.00
C ASN A 108 -4.65 -8.05 6.95
N CYS A 109 -3.48 -7.45 7.22
CA CYS A 109 -2.79 -6.59 6.28
C CYS A 109 -1.30 -6.92 6.23
N ILE A 110 -0.63 -6.45 5.18
CA ILE A 110 0.80 -6.59 4.98
C ILE A 110 1.41 -5.19 5.03
N TYR A 111 2.43 -5.03 5.85
CA TYR A 111 3.26 -3.84 5.84
C TYR A 111 4.43 -4.06 4.88
N VAL A 112 4.62 -3.12 3.96
CA VAL A 112 5.83 -3.07 3.14
C VAL A 112 6.77 -2.05 3.76
N ARG A 113 7.99 -2.50 4.06
CA ARG A 113 9.02 -1.67 4.67
C ARG A 113 10.27 -1.65 3.82
N TYR A 114 10.88 -0.48 3.72
CA TYR A 114 12.22 -0.36 3.14
C TYR A 114 13.24 -0.20 4.26
N ARG A 115 14.39 -0.83 4.10
CA ARG A 115 15.58 -0.47 4.87
C ARG A 115 16.31 0.64 4.15
N ILE A 116 16.25 1.86 4.69
CA ILE A 116 16.91 3.04 4.14
C ILE A 116 17.89 3.55 5.20
N ASN A 117 19.18 3.61 4.86
CA ASN A 117 20.24 4.02 5.79
C ASN A 117 20.20 3.25 7.13
N GLY A 118 19.93 1.94 7.07
CA GLY A 118 19.84 1.06 8.24
C GLY A 118 18.51 1.12 9.01
N SER A 119 17.64 2.09 8.73
CA SER A 119 16.34 2.24 9.40
C SER A 119 15.22 1.63 8.57
N LEU A 120 14.28 0.97 9.25
CA LEU A 120 13.08 0.42 8.62
C LEU A 120 11.98 1.48 8.57
N VAL A 121 11.45 1.74 7.39
CA VAL A 121 10.40 2.73 7.14
C VAL A 121 9.22 2.05 6.45
N VAL A 122 8.02 2.17 7.01
CA VAL A 122 6.80 1.70 6.36
C VAL A 122 6.48 2.62 5.18
N VAL A 123 6.31 2.02 4.00
CA VAL A 123 6.06 2.75 2.75
C VAL A 123 4.74 2.36 2.11
N HIS A 124 4.19 1.21 2.47
CA HIS A 124 2.96 0.72 1.89
C HIS A 124 2.24 -0.22 2.85
N LYS A 125 0.92 -0.34 2.65
CA LYS A 125 0.06 -1.27 3.38
C LYS A 125 -0.85 -1.95 2.36
N ILE A 126 -0.81 -3.27 2.31
CA ILE A 126 -1.55 -4.09 1.34
C ILE A 126 -2.59 -4.92 2.08
N ASP A 127 -3.77 -5.11 1.51
CA ASP A 127 -4.72 -6.08 2.04
C ASP A 127 -4.25 -7.52 1.77
N PHE A 128 -4.66 -8.45 2.63
CA PHE A 128 -4.20 -9.84 2.53
C PHE A 128 -4.50 -10.48 1.16
N ASN A 129 -5.66 -10.21 0.56
CA ASN A 129 -6.07 -10.84 -0.69
C ASN A 129 -5.22 -10.34 -1.86
N GLU A 130 -5.01 -9.03 -1.95
CA GLU A 130 -4.10 -8.41 -2.93
C GLU A 130 -2.67 -8.94 -2.76
N TYR A 131 -2.21 -9.09 -1.52
CA TYR A 131 -0.88 -9.63 -1.24
C TYR A 131 -0.70 -11.07 -1.73
N THR A 132 -1.67 -11.97 -1.50
CA THR A 132 -1.54 -13.37 -1.99
C THR A 132 -1.35 -13.46 -3.51
N SER A 133 -1.98 -12.54 -4.24
CA SER A 133 -1.81 -12.43 -5.69
C SER A 133 -0.43 -11.88 -6.05
N LEU A 134 0.06 -10.88 -5.30
CA LEU A 134 1.39 -10.30 -5.47
C LEU A 134 2.51 -11.32 -5.20
N VAL A 135 2.40 -12.12 -4.13
CA VAL A 135 3.36 -13.20 -3.82
C VAL A 135 3.44 -14.20 -4.98
N SER A 136 2.30 -14.57 -5.54
CA SER A 136 2.27 -15.51 -6.67
C SER A 136 2.98 -14.93 -7.91
N ARG A 137 2.77 -13.65 -8.23
CA ARG A 137 3.48 -12.97 -9.33
C ARG A 137 4.98 -12.89 -9.10
N ILE A 138 5.40 -12.56 -7.88
CA ILE A 138 6.82 -12.50 -7.49
C ILE A 138 7.46 -13.88 -7.62
N LYS A 139 6.81 -14.94 -7.11
CA LYS A 139 7.31 -16.31 -7.23
C LYS A 139 7.50 -16.73 -8.69
N ILE A 140 6.55 -16.40 -9.58
CA ILE A 140 6.69 -16.67 -11.01
C ILE A 140 7.89 -15.93 -11.60
N LYS A 141 8.01 -14.61 -11.34
CA LYS A 141 9.14 -13.80 -11.82
C LYS A 141 10.49 -14.32 -11.29
N ALA A 142 10.51 -14.85 -10.06
CA ALA A 142 11.70 -15.36 -9.39
C ALA A 142 12.00 -16.84 -9.67
N ASN A 143 11.21 -17.50 -10.53
CA ASN A 143 11.30 -18.94 -10.84
C ASN A 143 11.19 -19.86 -9.59
N MET A 144 10.27 -19.51 -8.68
CA MET A 144 9.91 -20.28 -7.49
C MET A 144 8.62 -21.09 -7.74
N ASP A 145 8.36 -22.12 -6.92
CA ASP A 145 7.14 -22.92 -6.98
C ASP A 145 5.97 -22.18 -6.29
N ILE A 146 4.97 -21.79 -7.08
CA ILE A 146 3.75 -21.13 -6.59
C ILE A 146 2.82 -22.05 -5.78
N THR A 147 2.95 -23.36 -5.95
CA THR A 147 2.13 -24.36 -5.26
C THR A 147 2.67 -24.68 -3.88
N GLU A 148 3.97 -24.51 -3.66
CA GLU A 148 4.60 -24.68 -2.35
C GLU A 148 4.56 -23.37 -1.55
N LYS A 149 4.02 -23.46 -0.33
CA LYS A 149 3.80 -22.33 0.59
C LYS A 149 4.18 -22.66 2.04
N ARG A 150 4.78 -23.83 2.27
CA ARG A 150 5.10 -24.37 3.61
C ARG A 150 6.60 -24.53 3.82
N ARG A 151 7.41 -24.27 2.80
CA ARG A 151 8.87 -24.32 2.87
C ARG A 151 9.45 -22.99 2.39
N PRO A 152 10.57 -22.55 2.98
CA PRO A 152 11.32 -21.42 2.46
C PRO A 152 11.72 -21.65 1.00
N GLN A 153 11.70 -20.59 0.20
CA GLN A 153 12.12 -20.59 -1.20
C GLN A 153 12.98 -19.37 -1.48
N ASP A 154 14.04 -19.56 -2.26
CA ASP A 154 14.93 -18.50 -2.71
C ASP A 154 14.90 -18.39 -4.23
N GLY A 155 15.04 -17.18 -4.74
CA GLY A 155 15.00 -16.92 -6.17
C GLY A 155 15.61 -15.58 -6.50
N LYS A 156 15.59 -15.24 -7.78
CA LYS A 156 16.18 -14.00 -8.29
C LYS A 156 15.30 -13.37 -9.35
N ILE A 157 15.22 -12.05 -9.33
CA ILE A 157 14.58 -11.27 -10.39
C ILE A 157 15.60 -10.29 -10.93
N ILE A 158 15.77 -10.25 -12.26
CA ILE A 158 16.49 -9.17 -12.93
C ILE A 158 15.45 -8.15 -13.39
N VAL A 159 15.60 -6.89 -12.98
CA VAL A 159 14.76 -5.79 -13.43
C VAL A 159 15.59 -4.74 -14.17
N ASP A 160 15.02 -4.19 -15.25
CA ASP A 160 15.55 -3.06 -15.99
C ASP A 160 14.84 -1.78 -15.51
N TYR A 161 15.59 -0.81 -15.00
CA TYR A 161 15.05 0.46 -14.50
C TYR A 161 16.05 1.60 -14.70
N ASN A 162 15.63 2.71 -15.33
CA ASN A 162 16.49 3.85 -15.68
C ASN A 162 17.80 3.44 -16.39
N ASP A 163 17.68 2.60 -17.43
CA ASP A 163 18.79 2.07 -18.23
C ASP A 163 19.83 1.24 -17.45
N LEU A 164 19.50 0.82 -16.23
CA LEU A 164 20.32 -0.03 -15.38
C LEU A 164 19.63 -1.36 -15.09
N LYS A 165 20.45 -2.41 -14.97
CA LYS A 165 20.03 -3.76 -14.56
C LYS A 165 20.28 -3.97 -13.08
N TYR A 166 19.26 -4.43 -12.37
CA TYR A 166 19.33 -4.77 -10.94
C TYR A 166 19.07 -6.27 -10.76
N ASP A 167 19.99 -6.98 -10.10
CA ASP A 167 19.81 -8.39 -9.67
C ASP A 167 19.27 -8.40 -8.24
N LEU A 168 17.97 -8.66 -8.10
CA LEU A 168 17.26 -8.73 -6.82
C LEU A 168 17.22 -10.16 -6.33
N ARG A 169 17.57 -10.40 -5.07
CA ARG A 169 17.50 -11.72 -4.44
C ARG A 169 16.27 -11.78 -3.58
N ILE A 170 15.40 -12.76 -3.83
CA ILE A 170 14.14 -12.83 -3.09
C ILE A 170 14.12 -14.10 -2.25
N SER A 171 13.75 -13.94 -0.99
CA SER A 171 13.46 -15.03 -0.08
C SER A 171 11.97 -15.02 0.24
N SER A 172 11.34 -16.18 0.20
CA SER A 172 9.95 -16.40 0.60
C SER A 172 9.92 -17.35 1.78
N ILE A 173 9.37 -16.90 2.91
CA ILE A 173 9.37 -17.66 4.17
C ILE A 173 7.93 -17.85 4.65
N PRO A 174 7.47 -19.09 4.89
CA PRO A 174 6.14 -19.33 5.44
C PRO A 174 6.00 -18.77 6.86
N VAL A 175 4.93 -18.02 7.11
CA VAL A 175 4.59 -17.43 8.42
C VAL A 175 3.11 -17.66 8.74
N VAL A 176 2.68 -17.34 9.97
CA VAL A 176 1.29 -17.58 10.45
C VAL A 176 0.25 -16.94 9.53
N TYR A 177 0.54 -15.75 9.01
CA TYR A 177 -0.37 -14.97 8.17
C TYR A 177 0.06 -14.97 6.70
N GLY A 178 0.53 -16.11 6.16
CA GLY A 178 0.89 -16.24 4.75
C GLY A 178 2.39 -16.44 4.54
N GLU A 179 3.00 -15.64 3.67
CA GLU A 179 4.43 -15.74 3.35
C GLU A 179 5.07 -14.37 3.56
N LEU A 180 6.18 -14.32 4.25
CA LEU A 180 7.04 -13.14 4.32
C LEU A 180 7.93 -13.14 3.08
N LEU A 181 8.08 -11.98 2.44
CA LEU A 181 8.99 -11.79 1.31
C LEU A 181 10.06 -10.76 1.66
N ASP A 182 11.32 -11.12 1.43
CA ASP A 182 12.46 -10.23 1.56
C ASP A 182 13.20 -10.14 0.23
N PHE A 183 13.49 -8.92 -0.23
CA PHE A 183 14.28 -8.59 -1.42
C PHE A 183 15.63 -7.97 -1.04
#